data_AF-R7ZCL2-F1
#
_entry.id   AF-R7ZCL2-F1
#
_cell.length_a   1.000
_cell.length_b   1.000
_cell.length_c   1.000
_cell.angle_alpha   90.00
_cell.angle_beta   90.00
_cell.angle_gamma   90.00
#
_symmetry.space_group_name_H-M   'P 1'
#
loop_
_entity.id
_entity.type
_entity.pdbx_description
1 polymer ?
#
loop_
_entity_poly.entity_id
_entity_poly.type
_entity_poly.pdbx_seq_one_letter_code
_entity_poly.pdbx_strand_id
1 'polypeptide(L)'
;MISFEQRRLLHKFVVYDMAVQSLQRDYKVIENLKMSKVYLPILDKLLDDISQECYNAKTLLAKDKIRVVRWEKTDEYFSDLVVATAGDDQVFTYLWH
;
A
#
# COMPACT_ATOMS: atom_id res chain seq x y z
N MET A 1 -18.46 6.58 9.64
CA MET A 1 -17.24 7.41 9.74
C MET A 1 -16.17 6.61 10.46
N ILE A 2 -14.97 6.48 9.90
CA ILE A 2 -13.89 5.70 10.55
C ILE A 2 -13.31 6.48 11.75
N SER A 3 -12.85 5.76 12.78
CA SER A 3 -12.19 6.37 13.92
C SER A 3 -10.78 6.88 13.56
N PHE A 4 -10.19 7.70 14.43
CA PHE A 4 -8.81 8.18 14.25
C PHE A 4 -7.81 7.02 14.15
N GLU A 5 -7.94 6.01 15.01
CA GLU A 5 -7.07 4.83 14.98
C GLU A 5 -7.24 4.01 13.70
N GLN A 6 -8.48 3.85 13.23
CA GLN A 6 -8.77 3.18 11.96
C GLN A 6 -8.21 3.96 10.77
N ARG A 7 -8.29 5.29 10.79
CA ARG A 7 -7.69 6.15 9.77
C ARG A 7 -6.18 6.05 9.77
N ARG A 8 -5.55 5.99 10.95
CA ARG A 8 -4.10 5.79 11.08
C ARG A 8 -3.68 4.42 10.53
N LEU A 9 -4.42 3.37 10.85
CA LEU A 9 -4.19 2.03 10.34
C LEU A 9 -4.37 1.95 8.81
N LEU A 10 -5.42 2.60 8.28
CA LEU A 10 -5.66 2.71 6.84
C LEU A 10 -4.50 3.41 6.15
N HIS A 11 -4.04 4.55 6.68
CA HIS A 11 -2.88 5.25 6.15
C HIS A 11 -1.62 4.38 6.19
N LYS A 12 -1.39 3.64 7.30
CA LYS A 12 -0.27 2.69 7.41
C LYS A 12 -0.33 1.61 6.33
N PHE A 13 -1.49 1.01 6.12
CA PHE A 13 -1.73 0.03 5.05
C PHE A 13 -1.41 0.62 3.67
N VAL A 14 -1.93 1.81 3.38
CA VAL A 14 -1.73 2.50 2.11
C VAL A 14 -0.25 2.74 1.82
N VAL A 15 0.51 3.23 2.80
CA VAL A 15 1.95 3.45 2.65
C VAL A 15 2.69 2.13 2.35
N TYR A 16 2.35 1.04 3.04
CA TYR A 16 2.97 -0.25 2.76
C TYR A 16 2.60 -0.81 1.40
N ASP A 17 1.34 -0.71 0.99
CA ASP A 17 0.89 -1.18 -0.32
C ASP A 17 1.63 -0.44 -1.45
N MET A 18 1.76 0.90 -1.33
CA MET A 18 2.54 1.70 -2.27
C MET A 18 4.03 1.36 -2.25
N ALA A 19 4.60 1.06 -1.07
CA ALA A 19 5.99 0.63 -0.96
C ALA A 19 6.22 -0.73 -1.63
N VAL A 20 5.30 -1.70 -1.47
CA VAL A 20 5.36 -3.00 -2.16
C VAL A 20 5.30 -2.79 -3.68
N GLN A 21 4.33 -2.01 -4.17
CA GLN A 21 4.18 -1.75 -5.61
C GLN A 21 5.43 -1.07 -6.20
N SER A 22 5.98 -0.07 -5.49
CA SER A 22 7.21 0.63 -5.90
C SER A 22 8.40 -0.32 -5.94
N LEU A 23 8.62 -1.11 -4.88
CA LEU A 23 9.72 -2.07 -4.82
C LEU A 23 9.60 -3.17 -5.86
N GLN A 24 8.39 -3.67 -6.14
CA GLN A 24 8.16 -4.65 -7.21
C GLN A 24 8.49 -4.08 -8.59
N ARG A 25 8.26 -2.78 -8.80
CA ARG A 25 8.67 -2.10 -10.04
C ARG A 25 10.18 -1.97 -10.12
N ASP A 26 10.83 -1.55 -9.03
CA ASP A 26 12.29 -1.41 -8.95
C ASP A 26 13.00 -2.75 -9.11
N TYR A 27 12.40 -3.83 -8.58
CA TYR A 27 12.90 -5.19 -8.72
C TYR A 27 13.15 -5.57 -10.18
N LYS A 28 12.18 -5.29 -11.06
CA LYS A 28 12.28 -5.56 -12.50
C LYS A 28 13.41 -4.77 -13.17
N VAL A 29 13.71 -3.57 -12.67
CA VAL A 29 14.84 -2.77 -13.17
C VAL A 29 16.15 -3.37 -12.68
N ILE A 30 16.22 -3.74 -11.41
CA ILE A 30 17.44 -4.21 -10.74
C ILE A 30 17.86 -5.59 -11.22
N GLU A 31 16.91 -6.48 -11.52
CA GLU A 31 17.19 -7.81 -12.07
C GLU A 31 18.03 -7.73 -13.37
N ASN A 32 17.84 -6.66 -14.16
CA ASN A 32 18.55 -6.41 -15.41
C ASN A 32 19.93 -5.75 -15.24
N LEU A 33 20.34 -5.40 -14.01
CA LEU A 33 21.63 -4.76 -13.74
C LEU A 33 22.75 -5.81 -13.54
N LYS A 34 23.98 -5.46 -13.90
CA LYS A 34 25.17 -6.31 -13.70
C LYS A 34 25.39 -6.71 -12.23
N MET A 35 24.91 -5.89 -11.30
CA MET A 35 25.04 -6.08 -9.85
C MET A 35 23.78 -6.70 -9.20
N SER A 36 22.84 -7.21 -9.99
CA SER A 36 21.57 -7.78 -9.49
C SER A 36 21.79 -8.78 -8.35
N LYS A 37 22.79 -9.66 -8.46
CA LYS A 37 23.12 -10.66 -7.42
C LYS A 37 23.42 -10.08 -6.04
N VAL A 38 23.85 -8.82 -5.95
CA VAL A 38 24.13 -8.14 -4.66
C VAL A 38 22.88 -7.46 -4.13
N TYR A 39 22.10 -6.81 -5.01
CA TYR A 39 20.93 -6.03 -4.60
C TYR A 39 19.67 -6.87 -4.41
N LEU A 40 19.45 -7.90 -5.24
CA LEU A 40 18.25 -8.73 -5.20
C LEU A 40 18.00 -9.34 -3.80
N PRO A 41 18.98 -9.93 -3.10
CA PRO A 41 18.72 -10.46 -1.75
C PRO A 41 18.31 -9.38 -0.73
N ILE A 42 18.79 -8.15 -0.90
CA ILE A 42 18.41 -7.01 -0.05
C ILE A 42 16.97 -6.59 -0.35
N LEU A 43 16.61 -6.53 -1.63
CA LEU A 43 15.24 -6.23 -2.06
C LEU A 43 14.27 -7.34 -1.68
N ASP A 44 14.63 -8.61 -1.83
CA ASP A 44 13.80 -9.75 -1.46
C ASP A 44 13.42 -9.65 0.02
N LYS A 45 14.43 -9.47 0.90
CA LYS A 45 14.19 -9.32 2.33
C LYS A 45 13.30 -8.10 2.64
N LEU A 46 13.58 -6.96 2.02
CA LEU A 46 12.80 -5.75 2.25
C LEU A 46 11.34 -5.91 1.77
N LEU A 47 11.14 -6.59 0.63
CA LEU A 47 9.84 -6.86 0.05
C LEU A 47 9.05 -7.85 0.91
N ASP A 48 9.69 -8.88 1.45
CA ASP A 48 9.08 -9.81 2.41
C ASP A 48 8.63 -9.08 3.68
N ASP A 49 9.51 -8.28 4.29
CA ASP A 49 9.23 -7.54 5.53
C ASP A 49 8.04 -6.58 5.33
N ILE A 50 8.04 -5.79 4.24
CA ILE A 50 6.98 -4.82 3.95
C ILE A 50 5.70 -5.52 3.52
N SER A 51 5.77 -6.60 2.74
CA SER A 51 4.58 -7.36 2.32
C SER A 51 3.87 -7.99 3.52
N GLN A 52 4.64 -8.49 4.50
CA GLN A 52 4.08 -9.02 5.74
C GLN A 52 3.38 -7.93 6.55
N GLU A 53 3.99 -6.75 6.70
CA GLU A 53 3.38 -5.61 7.37
C GLU A 53 2.12 -5.10 6.64
N CYS A 54 2.15 -5.07 5.31
CA CYS A 54 1.00 -4.74 4.47
C CYS A 54 -0.16 -5.72 4.72
N TYR A 55 0.13 -7.02 4.69
CA TYR A 55 -0.85 -8.06 4.95
C TYR A 55 -1.44 -7.98 6.38
N ASN A 56 -0.61 -7.73 7.38
CA ASN A 56 -1.04 -7.54 8.76
C ASN A 56 -2.00 -6.36 8.89
N ALA A 57 -1.64 -5.21 8.30
CA ALA A 57 -2.48 -4.01 8.31
C ALA A 57 -3.82 -4.24 7.60
N LYS A 58 -3.79 -4.90 6.43
CA LYS A 58 -5.00 -5.29 5.67
C LYS A 58 -5.92 -6.20 6.49
N THR A 59 -5.35 -7.17 7.18
CA THR A 59 -6.10 -8.12 8.03
C THR A 59 -6.77 -7.41 9.20
N LEU A 60 -6.08 -6.45 9.84
CA LEU A 60 -6.64 -5.65 10.92
C LEU A 60 -7.80 -4.75 10.42
N LEU A 61 -7.64 -4.10 9.26
CA LEU A 61 -8.72 -3.32 8.64
C LEU A 61 -9.95 -4.20 8.32
N ALA A 62 -9.72 -5.40 7.79
CA ALA A 62 -10.80 -6.33 7.48
C ALA A 62 -11.60 -6.78 8.73
N LYS A 63 -10.93 -6.97 9.87
CA LYS A 63 -11.60 -7.25 11.16
C LYS A 63 -12.53 -6.12 11.59
N ASP A 64 -12.14 -4.89 11.29
CA ASP A 64 -12.94 -3.68 11.53
C ASP A 64 -13.99 -3.42 10.43
N LYS A 65 -14.16 -4.36 9.49
CA LYS A 65 -15.05 -4.25 8.32
C LYS A 65 -14.72 -3.05 7.43
N ILE A 66 -13.45 -2.67 7.39
CA ILE A 66 -12.90 -1.64 6.52
C ILE A 66 -12.16 -2.31 5.38
N ARG A 67 -12.51 -1.97 4.14
CA ARG A 67 -11.87 -2.50 2.94
C ARG A 67 -11.60 -1.39 1.93
N VAL A 68 -10.41 -1.40 1.35
CA VAL A 68 -10.12 -0.60 0.16
C VAL A 68 -10.81 -1.24 -1.03
N VAL A 69 -11.65 -0.47 -1.74
CA VAL A 69 -12.47 -0.97 -2.85
C VAL A 69 -11.86 -0.61 -4.19
N ARG A 70 -11.46 0.66 -4.34
CA ARG A 70 -10.89 1.16 -5.60
C ARG A 70 -9.86 2.24 -5.33
N TRP A 71 -8.89 2.30 -6.21
CA TRP A 71 -7.89 3.35 -6.29
C TRP A 71 -8.07 4.02 -7.65
N GLU A 72 -8.52 5.26 -7.67
CA GLU A 72 -8.78 6.01 -8.90
C GLU A 72 -7.80 7.16 -8.99
N LYS A 73 -7.07 7.25 -10.11
CA LYS A 73 -6.22 8.42 -10.37
C LYS A 73 -7.14 9.57 -10.76
N THR A 74 -7.20 10.58 -9.91
CA THR A 74 -8.08 11.75 -10.11
C THR A 74 -7.40 12.81 -10.95
N ASP A 75 -6.08 13.00 -10.77
CA ASP A 75 -5.27 13.95 -11.53
C ASP A 75 -3.81 13.47 -11.61
N GLU A 76 -2.94 14.24 -12.27
CA GLU A 76 -1.50 13.98 -12.43
C GLU A 76 -0.82 13.65 -11.09
N TYR A 77 -1.21 14.34 -10.01
CA TYR A 77 -0.63 14.25 -8.67
C TYR A 77 -1.53 13.63 -7.60
N PHE A 78 -2.79 13.35 -7.90
CA PHE A 78 -3.75 12.93 -6.88
C PHE A 78 -4.45 11.63 -7.26
N SER A 79 -4.69 10.81 -6.25
CA SER A 79 -5.50 9.60 -6.39
C SER A 79 -6.49 9.49 -5.24
N ASP A 80 -7.73 9.17 -5.58
CA ASP A 80 -8.79 8.90 -4.64
C ASP A 80 -8.84 7.41 -4.29
N LEU A 81 -8.70 7.15 -2.99
CA LEU A 81 -8.88 5.86 -2.38
C LEU A 81 -10.30 5.76 -1.84
N VAL A 82 -11.11 4.89 -2.45
CA VAL A 82 -12.45 4.62 -1.93
C VAL A 82 -12.41 3.42 -1.02
N VAL A 83 -12.91 3.64 0.19
CA VAL A 83 -12.88 2.71 1.30
C VAL A 83 -14.31 2.42 1.72
N ALA A 84 -14.71 1.15 1.60
CA ALA A 84 -15.97 0.70 2.14
C ALA A 84 -15.82 0.38 3.63
N THR A 85 -16.81 0.82 4.40
CA THR A 85 -16.88 0.58 5.84
C THR A 85 -18.18 -0.14 6.17
N ALA A 86 -18.41 -0.48 7.44
CA ALA A 86 -19.70 -1.03 7.88
C ALA A 86 -20.87 -0.04 7.75
N GLY A 87 -20.57 1.26 7.62
CA GLY A 87 -21.55 2.31 7.28
C GLY A 87 -21.35 2.75 5.83
N ASP A 88 -21.26 4.07 5.61
CA ASP A 88 -21.06 4.62 4.27
C ASP A 88 -19.61 4.47 3.77
N ASP A 89 -19.50 4.38 2.45
CA ASP A 89 -18.24 4.45 1.73
C ASP A 89 -17.59 5.83 1.91
N GLN A 90 -16.29 5.85 2.17
CA GLN A 90 -15.51 7.07 2.38
C GLN A 90 -14.42 7.18 1.32
N VAL A 91 -14.16 8.40 0.87
CA VAL A 91 -13.11 8.70 -0.12
C VAL A 91 -11.98 9.45 0.57
N PHE A 92 -10.75 9.00 0.34
CA PHE A 92 -9.52 9.63 0.83
C PHE A 92 -8.62 9.98 -0.35
N THR A 93 -8.30 11.25 -0.52
CA THR A 93 -7.37 11.70 -1.55
C THR A 93 -5.94 11.62 -1.04
N TYR A 94 -5.08 10.95 -1.80
CA TYR A 94 -3.66 10.81 -1.56
C TYR A 94 -2.87 11.52 -2.66
N LEU A 95 -1.73 12.11 -2.26
CA LEU A 95 -0.76 12.66 -3.21
C LEU A 95 0.08 11.50 -3.76
N TRP A 96 0.07 11.33 -5.09
CA TRP A 96 0.87 10.38 -5.84
C TRP A 96 2.07 11.12 -6.46
N HIS A 97 3.28 10.55 -6.35
CA HIS A 97 4.49 11.05 -7.00
C HIS A 97 5.06 10.04 -7.98
#